data_AF-A0A5C6NIK7-F1
#
_entry.id   AF-A0A5C6NIK7-F1
#
_cell.length_a   1.000
_cell.length_b   1.000
_cell.length_c   1.000
_cell.angle_alpha   90.00
_cell.angle_beta   90.00
_cell.angle_gamma   90.00
#
_symmetry.space_group_name_H-M   'P 1'
#
loop_
_entity.id
_entity.type
_entity.pdbx_description
1 polymer ?
#
loop_
_entity_poly.entity_id
_entity_poly.type
_entity_poly.pdbx_seq_one_letter_code
_entity_poly.pdbx_strand_id
1 'polypeptide(L)'
;MHVPNTVSVRRNHNHIWQVLMYARTIFYKISTTEPLNPEASVLYEKDVHLFKSKVVDSVRLCNSHLFDPPKIDDPYAISFSPWNPAVHEEAKERMFTYKRRPENHHKGTLVSGLSWVKPGSTQPFSKDD
;
A
#
# COMPACT_ATOMS: atom_id res chain seq x y z
N MET A 1 35.11 2.61 -8.14
CA MET A 1 33.77 2.15 -8.57
C MET A 1 32.96 1.90 -7.30
N HIS A 2 32.07 2.82 -6.94
CA HIS A 2 31.24 2.71 -5.74
C HIS A 2 29.99 1.94 -6.14
N VAL A 3 29.86 0.69 -5.69
CA VAL A 3 28.61 -0.05 -5.84
C VAL A 3 27.66 0.57 -4.82
N PRO A 4 26.50 1.14 -5.23
CA PRO A 4 25.57 1.68 -4.26
C PRO A 4 25.15 0.55 -3.32
N ASN A 5 25.05 0.82 -2.03
CA ASN A 5 24.46 -0.10 -1.07
C ASN A 5 23.03 -0.43 -1.52
N THR A 6 22.87 -1.51 -2.28
CA THR A 6 21.55 -1.98 -2.69
C THR A 6 20.88 -2.53 -1.44
N VAL A 7 19.83 -1.85 -0.97
CA VAL A 7 18.93 -2.41 0.05
C VAL A 7 18.28 -3.64 -0.59
N SER A 8 18.76 -4.82 -0.22
CA SER A 8 18.25 -6.08 -0.74
C SER A 8 17.11 -6.61 0.13
N VAL A 9 16.03 -7.06 -0.51
CA VAL A 9 14.92 -7.72 0.17
C VAL A 9 15.43 -9.05 0.74
N ARG A 10 15.51 -9.12 2.07
CA ARG A 10 15.89 -10.34 2.81
C ARG A 10 14.65 -11.17 3.14
N ARG A 11 14.67 -12.44 2.73
CA ARG A 11 13.67 -13.45 3.14
C ARG A 11 13.59 -13.53 4.67
N ASN A 12 12.39 -13.73 5.20
CA ASN A 12 12.07 -13.85 6.64
C ASN A 12 12.40 -12.63 7.52
N HIS A 13 12.81 -11.51 6.92
CA HIS A 13 13.11 -10.28 7.63
C HIS A 13 12.26 -9.12 7.12
N ASN A 14 12.08 -9.05 5.79
CA ASN A 14 11.23 -8.06 5.17
C ASN A 14 9.83 -8.64 4.95
N HIS A 15 8.85 -8.03 5.57
CA HIS A 15 7.45 -8.40 5.45
C HIS A 15 6.74 -7.50 4.44
N ILE A 16 5.70 -8.02 3.79
CA ILE A 16 4.91 -7.28 2.80
C ILE A 16 4.40 -5.94 3.34
N TRP A 17 4.01 -5.88 4.62
CA TRP A 17 3.53 -4.63 5.23
C TRP A 17 4.63 -3.56 5.29
N GLN A 18 5.90 -3.93 5.47
CA GLN A 18 7.01 -2.96 5.48
C GLN A 18 7.22 -2.38 4.09
N VAL A 19 7.11 -3.21 3.05
CA VAL A 19 7.16 -2.77 1.65
C VAL A 19 6.01 -1.80 1.36
N LEU A 20 4.79 -2.12 1.79
CA LEU A 20 3.63 -1.24 1.64
C LEU A 20 3.79 0.08 2.40
N MET A 21 4.31 0.06 3.63
CA MET A 21 4.57 1.28 4.40
C MET A 21 5.67 2.14 3.80
N TYR A 22 6.71 1.51 3.26
CA TYR A 22 7.76 2.22 2.53
C TYR A 22 7.24 2.84 1.23
N ALA A 23 6.47 2.07 0.44
CA ALA A 23 5.81 2.55 -0.78
C ALA A 23 4.86 3.73 -0.48
N ARG A 24 4.14 3.70 0.65
CA ARG A 24 3.36 4.86 1.10
C ARG A 24 4.25 6.08 1.36
N THR A 25 5.38 5.90 2.04
CA THR A 25 6.29 6.98 2.43
C THR A 25 6.88 7.72 1.22
N ILE A 26 7.26 7.00 0.16
CA ILE A 26 7.84 7.60 -1.05
C ILE A 26 6.85 8.55 -1.78
N PHE A 27 5.54 8.33 -1.64
CA PHE A 27 4.53 9.25 -2.21
C PHE A 27 4.35 10.54 -1.40
N TYR A 28 4.67 10.54 -0.10
CA TYR A 28 4.62 11.75 0.73
C TYR A 28 5.90 12.56 0.68
N LYS A 29 7.05 11.90 0.50
CA LYS A 29 8.37 12.52 0.45
C LYS A 29 9.11 12.07 -0.80
N ILE A 30 8.84 12.76 -1.90
CA ILE A 30 9.54 12.53 -3.18
C ILE A 30 10.97 13.06 -3.05
N SER A 31 11.95 12.21 -3.35
CA SER A 31 13.37 12.56 -3.43
C SER A 31 13.78 12.73 -4.89
N THR A 32 14.47 13.82 -5.20
CA THR A 32 15.06 14.09 -6.52
C THR A 32 16.57 13.88 -6.55
N THR A 33 17.16 13.41 -5.44
CA THR A 33 18.56 12.97 -5.39
C THR A 33 18.71 11.63 -6.12
N GLU A 34 19.61 11.58 -7.10
CA GLU A 34 19.89 10.40 -7.93
C GLU A 34 18.61 9.74 -8.52
N PRO A 35 17.82 10.49 -9.32
CA PRO A 35 16.51 10.03 -9.74
C PRO A 35 16.61 8.93 -10.79
N LEU A 36 15.87 7.83 -10.60
CA LEU A 36 15.73 6.79 -11.61
C LEU A 36 15.05 7.32 -12.88
N ASN A 37 14.13 8.29 -12.72
CA ASN A 37 13.47 8.98 -13.81
C ASN A 37 13.89 10.47 -13.81
N PRO A 38 14.92 10.84 -14.59
CA PRO A 38 15.39 12.24 -14.66
C PRO A 38 14.32 13.21 -15.16
N GLU A 39 13.47 12.79 -16.11
CA GLU A 39 12.38 13.64 -16.64
C GLU A 39 11.40 14.00 -15.52
N ALA A 40 10.91 13.00 -14.78
CA ALA A 40 9.99 13.21 -13.67
C ALA A 40 10.60 14.09 -12.57
N SER A 41 11.90 13.90 -12.29
CA SER A 41 12.64 14.73 -11.32
C SER A 41 12.70 16.20 -11.76
N VAL A 42 13.06 16.45 -13.02
CA VAL A 42 13.11 17.82 -13.58
C VAL A 42 11.73 18.46 -13.56
N LEU A 43 10.68 17.74 -13.94
CA LEU A 43 9.31 18.24 -13.89
C LEU A 43 8.89 18.55 -12.44
N TYR A 44 9.20 17.67 -11.49
CA TYR A 44 8.88 17.90 -10.09
C TYR A 44 9.51 19.18 -9.52
N GLU A 45 10.76 19.47 -9.91
CA GLU A 45 11.49 20.66 -9.43
C GLU A 45 11.16 21.95 -10.20
N LYS A 46 10.96 21.85 -11.52
CA LYS A 46 10.89 23.04 -12.41
C LYS A 46 9.49 23.32 -12.96
N ASP A 47 8.62 22.32 -13.03
CA ASP A 47 7.25 22.46 -13.55
C ASP A 47 6.29 21.49 -12.85
N VAL A 48 5.96 21.82 -11.59
CA VAL A 48 5.11 21.00 -10.75
C VAL A 48 3.69 20.85 -11.31
N HIS A 49 3.23 21.78 -12.15
CA HIS A 49 1.90 21.71 -12.76
C HIS A 49 1.85 20.62 -13.83
N LEU A 50 2.84 20.59 -14.73
CA LEU A 50 2.94 19.53 -15.73
C LEU A 50 3.22 18.17 -15.06
N PHE A 51 4.04 18.13 -14.01
CA PHE A 51 4.24 16.92 -13.20
C PHE A 51 2.90 16.37 -12.67
N LYS A 52 2.09 17.21 -12.02
CA LYS A 52 0.78 16.81 -11.48
C LYS A 52 -0.17 16.32 -12.59
N SER A 53 -0.19 16.97 -13.75
CA SER A 53 -1.00 16.52 -14.88
C SER A 53 -0.62 15.11 -15.32
N LYS A 54 0.68 14.84 -15.49
CA LYS A 54 1.18 13.50 -15.86
C LYS A 54 0.90 12.45 -14.78
N VAL A 55 0.96 12.82 -13.50
CA VAL A 55 0.57 11.93 -12.39
C VAL A 55 -0.91 11.56 -12.49
N VAL A 56 -1.79 12.52 -12.78
CA VAL A 56 -3.22 12.25 -12.96
C VAL A 56 -3.45 11.26 -14.11
N ASP A 57 -2.78 11.44 -15.24
CA ASP A 57 -2.90 10.52 -16.38
C ASP A 57 -2.37 9.12 -16.04
N SER A 58 -1.28 9.04 -15.28
CA SER A 58 -0.74 7.77 -14.79
C SER A 58 -1.72 7.05 -13.86
N VAL A 59 -2.37 7.79 -12.95
CA VAL A 59 -3.40 7.23 -12.05
C VAL A 59 -4.60 6.74 -12.84
N ARG A 60 -5.05 7.49 -13.85
CA ARG A 60 -6.15 7.06 -14.74
C ARG A 60 -5.81 5.76 -15.46
N LEU A 61 -4.60 5.65 -16.01
CA LEU A 61 -4.14 4.44 -16.67
C LEU A 61 -4.06 3.25 -15.71
N CYS A 62 -3.50 3.44 -14.51
CA CYS A 62 -3.47 2.36 -13.50
C CYS A 62 -4.88 1.90 -13.12
N ASN A 63 -5.83 2.82 -12.97
CA ASN A 63 -7.21 2.47 -12.64
C ASN A 63 -7.93 1.74 -13.79
N SER A 64 -7.65 2.06 -15.05
CA SER A 64 -8.28 1.37 -16.19
C SER A 64 -7.83 -0.09 -16.32
N HIS A 65 -6.68 -0.43 -15.76
CA HIS A 65 -6.10 -1.78 -15.77
C HIS A 65 -6.15 -2.48 -14.41
N LEU A 66 -6.85 -1.92 -13.42
CA LEU A 66 -6.85 -2.42 -12.04
C LEU A 66 -7.32 -3.88 -11.94
N PHE A 67 -8.28 -4.27 -12.78
CA PHE A 67 -8.90 -5.60 -12.78
C PHE A 67 -8.37 -6.50 -13.91
N ASP A 68 -7.31 -6.08 -14.60
CA ASP A 68 -6.70 -6.92 -15.62
C ASP A 68 -6.10 -8.17 -14.96
N PRO A 69 -6.24 -9.33 -15.60
CA PRO A 69 -5.60 -10.54 -15.09
C PRO A 69 -4.07 -10.39 -15.11
N PRO A 70 -3.36 -11.07 -14.19
CA PRO A 70 -1.90 -11.11 -14.22
C PRO A 70 -1.38 -11.55 -15.60
N LYS A 71 -0.38 -10.84 -16.12
CA LYS A 71 0.23 -11.17 -17.43
C LYS A 71 1.07 -12.45 -17.40
N ILE A 72 1.41 -12.91 -16.19
CA ILE A 72 2.23 -14.08 -15.94
C ILE A 72 1.29 -15.19 -15.47
N ASP A 73 1.51 -16.40 -15.98
CA ASP A 73 0.83 -17.61 -15.52
C ASP A 73 1.38 -18.05 -14.15
N ASP A 74 1.10 -17.23 -13.13
CA ASP A 74 1.45 -17.48 -11.74
C ASP A 74 0.16 -17.62 -10.91
N PRO A 75 -0.16 -18.82 -10.38
CA PRO A 75 -1.38 -19.04 -9.59
C PRO A 75 -1.37 -18.27 -8.26
N TYR A 76 -0.23 -17.75 -7.82
CA TYR A 76 -0.09 -16.96 -6.60
C TYR A 76 -0.01 -15.45 -6.87
N ALA A 77 -0.18 -15.01 -8.11
CA ALA A 77 -0.22 -13.60 -8.44
C ALA A 77 -1.43 -12.91 -7.77
N ILE A 78 -1.17 -11.74 -7.17
CA ILE A 78 -2.22 -10.92 -6.59
C ILE A 78 -3.06 -10.34 -7.73
N SER A 79 -4.35 -10.64 -7.73
CA SER A 79 -5.34 -10.07 -8.64
C SER A 79 -6.39 -9.29 -7.85
N PHE A 80 -6.96 -8.28 -8.49
CA PHE A 80 -8.07 -7.51 -7.93
C PHE A 80 -9.33 -7.82 -8.72
N SER A 81 -10.47 -7.77 -8.04
CA SER A 81 -11.78 -7.86 -8.67
C SER A 81 -12.71 -6.81 -8.07
N PRO A 82 -13.77 -6.40 -8.79
CA PRO A 82 -14.80 -5.55 -8.24
C PRO A 82 -15.42 -6.18 -6.99
N TRP A 83 -15.81 -5.32 -6.04
CA TRP A 83 -16.46 -5.80 -4.82
C TRP A 83 -17.75 -6.55 -5.14
N ASN A 84 -17.80 -7.81 -4.73
CA ASN A 84 -18.98 -8.67 -4.79
C ASN A 84 -19.39 -9.07 -3.37
N PRO A 85 -20.48 -8.53 -2.80
CA PRO A 85 -20.92 -8.86 -1.45
C PRO A 85 -21.12 -10.35 -1.21
N ALA A 86 -21.63 -11.09 -2.19
CA ALA A 86 -21.89 -12.53 -2.06
C ALA A 86 -20.60 -13.35 -1.87
N VAL A 87 -19.45 -12.85 -2.33
CA VAL A 87 -18.15 -13.50 -2.20
C VAL A 87 -17.34 -12.93 -1.04
N HIS A 88 -17.40 -11.60 -0.84
CA HIS A 88 -16.45 -10.90 0.02
C HIS A 88 -17.00 -10.57 1.43
N GLU A 89 -18.33 -10.51 1.64
CA GLU A 89 -18.89 -10.04 2.91
C GLU A 89 -18.53 -10.98 4.08
N GLU A 90 -18.60 -12.30 3.90
CA GLU A 90 -18.24 -13.28 4.94
C GLU A 90 -16.76 -13.14 5.35
N ALA A 91 -15.86 -12.97 4.39
CA ALA A 91 -14.43 -12.78 4.67
C ALA A 91 -14.20 -11.48 5.46
N LYS A 92 -14.85 -10.40 5.06
CA LYS A 92 -14.82 -9.10 5.74
C LYS A 92 -15.35 -9.21 7.17
N GLU A 93 -16.51 -9.81 7.38
CA GLU A 93 -17.09 -10.02 8.72
C GLU A 93 -16.17 -10.83 9.63
N ARG A 94 -15.53 -11.89 9.13
CA ARG A 94 -14.54 -12.68 9.86
C ARG A 94 -13.32 -11.86 10.28
N MET A 95 -12.79 -11.02 9.39
CA MET A 95 -11.66 -10.13 9.70
C MET A 95 -12.00 -9.14 10.82
N PHE A 96 -13.23 -8.62 10.86
CA PHE A 96 -13.66 -7.68 11.90
C PHE A 96 -14.11 -8.35 13.22
N THR A 97 -14.63 -9.57 13.17
CA THR A 97 -15.04 -10.32 14.37
C THR A 97 -13.87 -10.93 15.13
N TYR A 98 -12.80 -11.35 14.44
CA TYR A 98 -11.59 -11.85 15.11
C TYR A 98 -10.95 -10.79 16.03
N LYS A 99 -11.06 -9.50 15.65
CA LYS A 99 -10.64 -8.36 16.48
C LYS A 99 -11.54 -8.06 17.67
N ARG A 100 -12.73 -8.67 17.76
CA ARG A 100 -13.72 -8.45 18.83
C ARG A 100 -13.71 -9.52 19.93
N ARG A 101 -12.82 -10.52 19.89
CA ARG A 101 -12.64 -11.38 21.07
C ARG A 101 -12.08 -10.52 22.21
N PRO A 102 -12.72 -10.46 23.39
CA PRO A 102 -12.11 -9.83 24.54
C PRO A 102 -10.80 -10.57 24.83
N GLU A 103 -9.71 -9.82 24.99
CA GLU A 103 -8.45 -10.35 25.47
C GLU A 103 -8.68 -11.03 26.83
N ASN A 104 -8.79 -12.36 26.82
CA ASN A 104 -8.47 -13.12 28.01
C ASN A 104 -6.95 -13.14 28.13
N HIS A 105 -6.44 -12.10 28.80
CA HIS A 105 -5.21 -12.04 29.58
C HIS A 105 -3.93 -12.62 28.95
N HIS A 106 -2.96 -11.76 28.65
CA HIS A 106 -1.70 -11.72 29.40
C HIS A 106 -1.10 -10.32 29.32
N LYS A 107 -0.86 -9.72 30.49
CA LYS A 107 -0.08 -8.48 30.65
C LYS A 107 1.33 -8.70 30.10
N GLY A 108 1.60 -8.20 28.90
CA GLY A 108 2.91 -8.31 28.27
C GLY A 108 2.98 -7.43 27.03
N THR A 109 3.50 -6.21 27.22
CA THR A 109 4.02 -5.33 26.18
C THR A 109 2.98 -4.74 25.21
N LEU A 110 2.58 -3.51 25.53
CA LEU A 110 1.84 -2.58 24.67
C LEU A 110 2.43 -2.49 23.26
N VAL A 111 1.83 -3.20 22.31
CA VAL A 111 1.82 -2.79 20.90
C VAL A 111 0.36 -2.54 20.56
N SER A 112 -0.13 -1.36 20.92
CA SER A 112 -1.45 -0.88 20.50
C SER A 112 -1.49 -0.95 18.97
N GLY A 113 -2.24 -1.91 18.45
CA GLY A 113 -2.29 -2.21 17.03
C GLY A 113 -2.81 -0.99 16.28
N LEU A 114 -1.96 -0.45 15.39
CA LEU A 114 -2.29 0.61 14.44
C LEU A 114 -3.35 0.13 13.44
N SER A 115 -4.61 0.05 13.88
CA SER A 115 -5.75 -0.14 12.98
C SER A 115 -6.00 1.18 12.28
N TRP A 116 -5.70 1.23 10.98
CA TRP A 116 -5.97 2.39 10.13
C TRP A 116 -7.45 2.55 9.75
N VAL A 117 -8.32 1.70 10.29
CA VAL A 117 -9.77 1.71 10.11
C VAL A 117 -10.44 1.42 11.44
N LYS A 118 -11.58 2.08 11.69
CA LYS A 118 -12.41 1.80 12.87
C LYS A 118 -12.95 0.37 12.77
N PRO A 119 -13.11 -0.33 13.89
CA PRO A 119 -13.86 -1.57 13.92
C PRO A 119 -15.23 -1.38 13.26
N GLY A 120 -15.53 -2.18 12.23
CA GLY A 120 -16.80 -2.09 11.48
C GLY A 120 -16.81 -1.05 10.34
N SER A 121 -15.74 -0.29 10.13
CA SER A 121 -15.61 0.66 9.02
C SER A 121 -14.73 0.10 7.90
N THR A 122 -15.11 0.35 6.66
CA THR A 122 -14.27 0.11 5.47
C THR A 122 -13.50 1.37 5.03
N GLN A 123 -13.73 2.52 5.68
CA GLN A 123 -13.10 3.79 5.30
C GLN A 123 -11.71 3.93 5.93
N PRO A 124 -10.64 3.99 5.11
CA PRO A 124 -9.28 4.25 5.59
C PRO A 124 -9.21 5.57 6.37
N PHE A 125 -8.48 5.58 7.48
CA PHE A 125 -8.24 6.70 8.40
C PHE A 125 -9.45 7.23 9.18
N SER A 126 -10.54 6.46 9.31
CA SER A 126 -11.59 6.82 10.27
C SER A 126 -10.99 6.88 11.68
N LYS A 127 -10.93 8.06 12.31
CA LYS A 127 -10.52 8.28 13.70
C LYS A 127 -11.75 8.60 14.55
N ASP A 128 -11.72 8.24 15.84
CA ASP A 128 -12.68 8.76 16.81
C ASP A 128 -12.42 10.26 17.00
N ASP A 129 -13.49 11.06 17.06
CA ASP A 129 -13.41 12.49 17.38
C ASP A 129 -12.91 12.69 18.82
#